data_AF-A0A1G9WM08-F1
#
_entry.id   AF-A0A1G9WM08-F1
#
_cell.length_a   1.000
_cell.length_b   1.000
_cell.length_c   1.000
_cell.angle_alpha   90.00
_cell.angle_beta   90.00
_cell.angle_gamma   90.00
#
_symmetry.space_group_name_H-M   'P 1'
#
loop_
_entity.id
_entity.type
_entity.pdbx_description
1 polymer ?
#
loop_
_entity_poly.entity_id
_entity_poly.type
_entity_poly.pdbx_seq_one_letter_code
_entity_poly.pdbx_strand_id
1 'polypeptide(L)'
;MSISGEIEVEFLRNNISTHKYSSTSVSGDSRFFESDKGSEGISINFEPAIVDGTRTYTFDPKDLNFVYRRSSQGYPIKGSVEVVSTASTDNLQYKLNGTFLADGREITIKGTGKLLYAFP
;
A
#
# COMPACT_ATOMS: atom_id res chain seq x y z
N MET A 1 -17.52 -14.46 2.66
CA MET A 1 -16.08 -14.22 2.84
C MET A 1 -15.93 -12.86 3.49
N SER A 2 -15.42 -12.79 4.72
CA SER A 2 -15.16 -11.52 5.38
C SER A 2 -13.67 -11.18 5.22
N ILE A 3 -13.39 -9.95 4.77
CA ILE A 3 -12.04 -9.42 4.69
C ILE A 3 -11.80 -8.62 5.95
N SER A 4 -10.70 -8.89 6.64
CA SER A 4 -10.19 -8.03 7.71
C SER A 4 -8.77 -7.62 7.37
N GLY A 5 -8.39 -6.39 7.70
CA GLY A 5 -7.03 -5.95 7.45
C GLY A 5 -6.79 -4.55 7.97
N GLU A 6 -5.54 -4.13 7.84
CA GLU A 6 -5.09 -2.83 8.33
C GLU A 6 -3.89 -2.35 7.53
N ILE A 7 -3.61 -1.06 7.63
CA ILE A 7 -2.41 -0.44 7.11
C ILE A 7 -1.93 0.63 8.06
N GLU A 8 -0.62 0.76 8.18
CA GLU A 8 0.08 1.80 8.92
C GLU A 8 1.26 2.32 8.10
N VAL A 9 1.29 3.63 7.88
CA VAL A 9 2.26 4.30 7.03
C VAL A 9 2.75 5.57 7.69
N GLU A 10 4.04 5.83 7.54
CA GLU A 10 4.72 7.06 7.90
C GLU A 10 5.25 7.78 6.66
N PHE A 11 5.06 9.09 6.63
CA PHE A 11 5.55 9.99 5.60
C PHE A 11 6.68 10.84 6.15
N LEU A 12 7.85 10.73 5.53
CA LEU A 12 9.06 11.41 5.95
C LEU A 12 9.46 12.47 4.93
N ARG A 13 9.89 13.63 5.42
CA ARG A 13 10.57 14.66 4.64
C ARG A 13 11.95 14.88 5.23
N ASN A 14 13.00 14.70 4.44
CA ASN A 14 14.38 14.77 4.90
C ASN A 14 14.63 13.83 6.12
N ASN A 15 14.11 12.60 6.07
CA ASN A 15 14.15 11.60 7.15
C ASN A 15 13.45 12.00 8.46
N ILE A 16 12.66 13.08 8.47
CA ILE A 16 11.84 13.48 9.62
C ILE A 16 10.40 13.09 9.34
N SER A 17 9.77 12.36 10.27
CA SER A 17 8.34 12.03 10.21
C SER A 17 7.50 13.30 10.21
N THR A 18 6.63 13.44 9.22
CA THR A 18 5.77 14.62 9.03
C THR A 18 4.29 14.29 9.10
N HIS A 19 3.92 13.05 8.75
CA HIS A 19 2.53 12.60 8.73
C HIS A 19 2.47 11.08 8.94
N LYS A 20 1.38 10.61 9.51
CA LYS A 20 1.09 9.19 9.68
C LYS A 20 -0.32 8.90 9.19
N TYR A 21 -0.46 7.81 8.44
CA TYR A 21 -1.72 7.31 7.95
C TYR A 21 -1.93 5.89 8.48
N SER A 22 -3.11 5.62 9.02
CA SER A 22 -3.50 4.26 9.38
C SER A 22 -4.98 4.05 9.17
N SER A 23 -5.37 2.87 8.70
CA SER A 23 -6.76 2.51 8.44
C SER A 23 -7.00 1.02 8.60
N THR A 24 -8.20 0.66 9.06
CA THR A 24 -8.74 -0.71 9.06
C THR A 24 -9.81 -0.91 7.99
N SER A 25 -10.18 0.15 7.29
CA SER A 25 -11.03 0.09 6.10
C SER A 25 -10.14 -0.24 4.92
N VAL A 26 -10.02 -1.53 4.63
CA VAL A 26 -9.21 -2.07 3.56
C VAL A 26 -10.01 -3.04 2.70
N SER A 27 -9.63 -3.13 1.43
CA SER A 27 -10.12 -4.09 0.45
C SER A 27 -8.95 -4.55 -0.41
N GLY A 28 -9.11 -5.68 -1.10
CA GLY A 28 -8.04 -6.23 -1.92
C GLY A 28 -8.33 -7.64 -2.40
N ASP A 29 -7.37 -8.16 -3.15
CA ASP A 29 -7.19 -9.55 -3.57
C ASP A 29 -5.73 -9.78 -4.00
N SER A 30 -5.45 -10.91 -4.62
CA SER A 30 -4.12 -11.22 -5.16
C SER A 30 -3.63 -10.20 -6.20
N ARG A 31 -4.46 -9.31 -6.72
CA ARG A 31 -4.13 -8.31 -7.72
C ARG A 31 -4.13 -6.89 -7.20
N PHE A 32 -4.75 -6.60 -6.06
CA PHE A 32 -4.75 -5.23 -5.54
C PHE A 32 -4.87 -5.16 -4.03
N PHE A 33 -4.43 -4.02 -3.49
CA PHE A 33 -4.68 -3.61 -2.12
C PHE A 33 -5.16 -2.16 -2.13
N GLU A 34 -6.28 -1.90 -1.46
CA GLU A 34 -6.84 -0.57 -1.29
C GLU A 34 -7.16 -0.31 0.17
N SER A 35 -6.90 0.93 0.59
CA SER A 35 -7.28 1.43 1.89
C SER A 35 -7.71 2.87 1.81
N ASP A 36 -8.74 3.21 2.58
CA ASP A 36 -9.30 4.56 2.63
C ASP A 36 -9.64 4.94 4.07
N LYS A 37 -9.45 6.22 4.41
CA LYS A 37 -9.86 6.82 5.68
C LYS A 37 -10.10 8.32 5.49
N GLY A 38 -11.36 8.72 5.54
CA GLY A 38 -11.75 10.10 5.29
C GLY A 38 -11.37 10.51 3.87
N SER A 39 -10.51 11.53 3.75
CA SER A 39 -10.01 12.01 2.46
C SER A 39 -8.67 11.41 2.05
N GLU A 40 -8.15 10.42 2.76
CA GLU A 40 -6.83 9.81 2.49
C GLU A 40 -6.96 8.34 2.14
N GLY A 41 -6.12 7.85 1.23
CA GLY A 41 -6.11 6.46 0.85
C GLY A 41 -4.82 5.99 0.19
N ILE A 42 -4.62 4.68 0.15
CA ILE A 42 -3.50 4.03 -0.53
C ILE A 42 -4.09 2.97 -1.45
N SER A 43 -3.68 2.98 -2.72
CA SER A 43 -4.07 1.97 -3.71
C SER A 43 -2.81 1.38 -4.34
N ILE A 44 -2.80 0.06 -4.49
CA ILE A 44 -1.69 -0.72 -5.05
C ILE A 44 -2.28 -1.78 -5.98
N ASN A 45 -1.80 -1.83 -7.22
CA ASN A 45 -2.14 -2.86 -8.20
C ASN A 45 -0.90 -3.71 -8.50
N PHE A 46 -1.02 -5.03 -8.35
CA PHE A 46 0.06 -5.97 -8.50
C PHE A 46 0.00 -6.66 -9.87
N GLU A 47 1.03 -6.41 -10.68
CA GLU A 47 1.23 -7.11 -11.95
C GLU A 47 2.64 -7.72 -11.99
N PRO A 48 2.76 -9.06 -12.10
CA PRO A 48 1.68 -10.06 -12.11
C PRO A 48 1.00 -10.23 -10.73
N ALA A 49 -0.11 -10.95 -10.68
CA ALA A 49 -0.82 -11.26 -9.43
C ALA A 49 0.11 -11.90 -8.36
N ILE A 50 -0.21 -11.66 -7.11
CA ILE A 50 0.41 -12.24 -5.92
C ILE A 50 0.19 -13.75 -5.94
N VAL A 51 1.26 -14.46 -5.62
CA VAL A 51 1.28 -15.90 -5.41
C VAL A 51 1.89 -16.18 -4.04
N ASP A 52 1.63 -17.36 -3.49
CA ASP A 52 2.17 -17.77 -2.20
C ASP A 52 3.70 -17.68 -2.14
N GLY A 53 4.20 -17.33 -0.95
CA GLY A 53 5.60 -17.03 -0.69
C GLY A 53 5.86 -15.54 -0.52
N THR A 54 7.15 -15.19 -0.55
CA THR A 54 7.62 -13.81 -0.42
C THR A 54 8.02 -13.27 -1.78
N ARG A 55 7.48 -12.11 -2.16
CA ARG A 55 7.82 -11.43 -3.42
C ARG A 55 7.90 -9.92 -3.24
N THR A 56 8.87 -9.30 -3.91
CA THR A 56 8.98 -7.84 -3.99
C THR A 56 8.47 -7.35 -5.34
N TYR A 57 7.54 -6.40 -5.30
CA TYR A 57 7.04 -5.65 -6.44
C TYR A 57 7.72 -4.30 -6.49
N THR A 58 8.11 -3.84 -7.69
CA THR A 58 8.70 -2.51 -7.91
C THR A 58 7.76 -1.70 -8.77
N PHE A 59 7.60 -0.42 -8.44
CA PHE A 59 6.62 0.48 -9.04
C PHE A 59 7.31 1.72 -9.60
N ASP A 60 7.00 2.04 -10.86
CA ASP A 60 7.31 3.33 -11.47
C ASP A 60 6.10 4.27 -11.34
N PRO A 61 6.31 5.56 -11.02
CA PRO A 61 5.21 6.50 -10.86
C PRO A 61 4.41 6.72 -12.15
N LYS A 62 4.95 6.38 -13.33
CA LYS A 62 4.23 6.47 -14.61
C LYS A 62 3.10 5.45 -14.75
N ASP A 63 3.20 4.31 -14.06
CA ASP A 63 2.25 3.21 -14.21
C ASP A 63 0.99 3.40 -13.34
N LEU A 64 1.02 4.32 -12.38
CA LEU A 64 -0.08 4.60 -11.44
C LEU A 64 -0.55 3.38 -10.64
N ASN A 65 0.29 2.35 -10.54
CA ASN A 65 0.02 1.10 -9.82
C ASN A 65 0.31 1.17 -8.32
N PHE A 66 0.90 2.27 -7.84
CA PHE A 66 1.04 2.54 -6.41
C PHE A 66 0.83 4.02 -6.17
N VAL A 67 -0.28 4.37 -5.50
CA VAL A 67 -0.74 5.76 -5.36
C VAL A 67 -1.17 6.03 -3.93
N TYR A 68 -0.66 7.13 -3.36
CA TYR A 68 -1.25 7.74 -2.17
C TYR A 68 -2.24 8.82 -2.63
N ARG A 69 -3.46 8.80 -2.09
CA ARG A 69 -4.50 9.79 -2.36
C ARG A 69 -4.69 10.67 -1.14
N ARG A 70 -4.80 11.98 -1.36
CA ARG A 70 -5.22 12.93 -0.34
C ARG A 70 -6.14 13.96 -0.98
N SER A 71 -7.36 14.06 -0.46
CA SER A 71 -8.44 14.87 -1.03
C SER A 71 -8.69 14.48 -2.49
N SER A 72 -8.69 15.44 -3.42
CA SER A 72 -8.85 15.19 -4.87
C SER A 72 -7.54 14.91 -5.59
N GLN A 73 -6.41 14.81 -4.87
CA GLN A 73 -5.09 14.63 -5.47
C GLN A 73 -4.58 13.20 -5.29
N GLY A 74 -4.03 12.65 -6.37
CA GLY A 74 -3.30 11.39 -6.39
C GLY A 74 -1.80 11.66 -6.51
N TYR A 75 -1.02 10.99 -5.68
CA TYR A 75 0.43 11.06 -5.61
C TYR A 75 0.99 9.70 -6.00
N PRO A 76 1.43 9.51 -7.26
CA PRO A 76 2.03 8.26 -7.68
C PRO A 76 3.38 8.05 -7.00
N ILE A 77 3.60 6.84 -6.51
CA ILE A 77 4.75 6.47 -5.70
C ILE A 77 5.72 5.66 -6.55
N LYS A 78 6.97 6.11 -6.56
CA LYS A 78 8.11 5.32 -7.01
C LYS A 78 8.60 4.49 -5.83
N GLY A 79 8.59 3.17 -5.92
CA GLY A 79 9.01 2.37 -4.77
C GLY A 79 8.87 0.88 -4.94
N SER A 80 8.82 0.19 -3.81
CA SER A 80 8.65 -1.25 -3.75
C SER A 80 7.68 -1.65 -2.65
N VAL A 81 6.97 -2.74 -2.88
CA VAL A 81 6.14 -3.42 -1.89
C VAL A 81 6.59 -4.86 -1.81
N GLU A 82 7.07 -5.27 -0.64
CA GLU A 82 7.27 -6.69 -0.33
C GLU A 82 5.96 -7.26 0.16
N VAL A 83 5.55 -8.37 -0.44
CA VAL A 83 4.33 -9.10 -0.10
C VAL A 83 4.71 -10.48 0.38
N VAL A 84 4.18 -10.88 1.54
CA VAL A 84 4.24 -12.24 2.05
C VAL A 84 2.83 -12.80 1.99
N SER A 85 2.64 -13.82 1.17
CA SER A 85 1.37 -14.54 1.01
C SER A 85 1.50 -15.95 1.59
N THR A 86 0.55 -16.33 2.46
CA THR A 86 0.43 -17.70 2.98
C THR A 86 -1.00 -18.20 2.88
N ALA A 87 -1.14 -19.53 2.79
CA ALA A 87 -2.41 -20.23 2.69
C ALA A 87 -3.24 -19.79 1.46
N SER A 88 -2.70 -19.98 0.26
CA SER A 88 -3.40 -19.71 -1.01
C SER A 88 -3.93 -18.27 -1.11
N THR A 89 -3.12 -17.28 -0.74
CA THR A 89 -3.49 -15.84 -0.70
C THR A 89 -4.53 -15.43 0.35
N ASP A 90 -4.88 -16.31 1.29
CA ASP A 90 -5.79 -15.97 2.39
C ASP A 90 -5.16 -15.02 3.41
N ASN A 91 -3.84 -15.03 3.55
CA ASN A 91 -3.12 -14.14 4.45
C ASN A 91 -2.04 -13.36 3.68
N LEU A 92 -2.26 -12.07 3.51
CA LEU A 92 -1.35 -11.17 2.81
C LEU A 92 -0.77 -10.17 3.81
N GLN A 93 0.55 -10.07 3.85
CA GLN A 93 1.27 -9.03 4.59
C GLN A 93 2.07 -8.19 3.60
N TYR A 94 2.08 -6.88 3.83
CA TYR A 94 2.69 -5.90 2.94
C TYR A 94 3.73 -5.09 3.72
N LYS A 95 4.86 -4.80 3.09
CA LYS A 95 5.84 -3.83 3.57
C LYS A 95 6.15 -2.86 2.45
N LEU A 96 5.77 -1.61 2.66
CA LEU A 96 5.83 -0.54 1.66
C LEU A 96 7.05 0.34 1.89
N ASN A 97 7.72 0.73 0.81
CA ASN A 97 8.77 1.74 0.83
C ASN A 97 8.83 2.46 -0.53
N GLY A 98 8.82 3.79 -0.53
CA GLY A 98 8.90 4.55 -1.78
C GLY A 98 9.03 6.05 -1.57
N THR A 99 9.00 6.79 -2.67
CA THR A 99 8.96 8.25 -2.69
C THR A 99 7.93 8.78 -3.68
N PHE A 100 7.38 9.95 -3.39
CA PHE A 100 6.55 10.70 -4.32
C PHE A 100 6.81 12.20 -4.18
N LEU A 101 6.41 12.97 -5.19
CA LEU A 101 6.49 14.43 -5.17
C LEU A 101 5.15 15.02 -4.72
N ALA A 102 5.17 15.85 -3.69
CA ALA A 102 4.05 16.67 -3.25
C ALA A 102 4.48 18.13 -3.17
N ASP A 103 3.79 19.01 -3.90
CA ASP A 103 4.07 20.45 -3.94
C ASP A 103 5.56 20.78 -4.19
N GLY A 104 6.19 20.04 -5.11
CA GLY A 104 7.60 20.21 -5.47
C GLY A 104 8.60 19.65 -4.43
N ARG A 105 8.14 18.90 -3.44
CA ARG A 105 8.97 18.29 -2.40
C ARG A 105 8.91 16.78 -2.49
N GLU A 106 10.07 16.14 -2.35
CA GLU A 106 10.14 14.68 -2.24
C GLU A 106 9.72 14.25 -0.82
N ILE A 107 8.78 13.30 -0.77
CA ILE A 107 8.27 12.69 0.45
C ILE A 107 8.53 11.19 0.36
N THR A 108 9.14 10.63 1.39
CA THR A 108 9.34 9.20 1.54
C THR A 108 8.14 8.59 2.25
N ILE A 109 7.64 7.47 1.75
CA ILE A 109 6.56 6.68 2.35
C ILE A 109 7.14 5.34 2.82
N LYS A 110 6.88 4.96 4.07
CA LYS A 110 7.24 3.65 4.62
C LYS A 110 6.10 3.11 5.46
N GLY A 111 5.84 1.82 5.40
CA GLY A 111 4.76 1.27 6.20
C GLY A 111 4.58 -0.23 6.07
N THR A 112 3.55 -0.72 6.74
CA THR A 112 3.13 -2.11 6.71
C THR A 112 1.62 -2.19 6.54
N GLY A 113 1.14 -3.25 5.90
CA GLY A 113 -0.28 -3.57 5.85
C GLY A 113 -0.51 -5.06 5.97
N LYS A 114 -1.76 -5.45 6.22
CA LYS A 114 -2.19 -6.84 6.19
C LYS A 114 -3.59 -6.94 5.64
N LEU A 115 -3.88 -8.07 5.00
CA LEU A 115 -5.19 -8.41 4.52
C LEU A 115 -5.42 -9.91 4.72
N LEU A 116 -6.50 -10.24 5.41
CA LEU A 116 -6.85 -11.58 5.89
C LEU A 116 -8.24 -11.93 5.38
N TYR A 117 -8.33 -13.02 4.61
CA TYR A 117 -9.57 -13.61 4.17
C TYR A 117 -9.99 -14.70 5.15
N ALA A 118 -11.12 -14.49 5.81
CA ALA A 118 -11.75 -15.56 6.57
C ALA A 118 -12.85 -16.22 5.73
N PHE A 119 -12.72 -17.53 5.54
CA PHE A 119 -13.85 -18.40 5.23
C PHE A 119 -14.71 -18.57 6.49
N PRO A 120 -16.05 -18.42 6.43
CA PRO A 120 -16.93 -18.79 7.53
C PRO A 120 -16.91 -20.31 7.78
#